data_AF-A0A842VUD6-F1
#
_entry.id   AF-A0A842VUD6-F1
#
_cell.length_a   1.000
_cell.length_b   1.000
_cell.length_c   1.000
_cell.angle_alpha   90.00
_cell.angle_beta   90.00
_cell.angle_gamma   90.00
#
_symmetry.space_group_name_H-M   'P 1'
#
loop_
_entity.id
_entity.type
_entity.pdbx_description
1 polymer ?
#
loop_
_entity_poly.entity_id
_entity_poly.type
_entity_poly.pdbx_seq_one_letter_code
_entity_poly.pdbx_strand_id
1 'polypeptide(L)'
;MDRVTLNMIELYDLRCENLSNPIGIDEKIPRVSWKIKTDENNFIQKSYQIVYESVIGTDNDGWSNLWDSGKVDSAQNHLVEYKEPNPISMQRIRWRVRIWKSDDNHDNPSE
;
A
#
# COMPACT_ATOMS: atom_id res chain seq x y z
N MET A 1 32.06 11.01 14.71
CA MET A 1 30.84 10.74 15.52
C MET A 1 29.70 11.05 14.57
N ASP A 2 29.44 10.11 13.68
CA ASP A 2 28.57 10.34 12.54
C ASP A 2 27.13 10.30 13.05
N ARG A 3 26.46 11.44 12.96
CA ARG A 3 25.03 11.52 13.22
C ARG A 3 24.36 10.64 12.16
N VAL A 4 23.77 9.53 12.59
CA VAL A 4 22.78 8.82 11.77
C VAL A 4 21.60 9.77 11.67
N THR A 5 21.52 10.49 10.55
CA THR A 5 20.30 11.22 10.20
C THR A 5 19.24 10.14 9.97
N LEU A 6 18.31 10.00 10.92
CA LEU A 6 17.12 9.19 10.71
C LEU A 6 16.22 9.98 9.76
N ASN A 7 16.34 9.69 8.46
CA ASN A 7 15.41 10.21 7.49
C ASN A 7 14.06 9.53 7.74
N MET A 8 13.03 10.31 8.06
CA MET A 8 11.68 9.77 8.24
C MET A 8 10.99 9.67 6.89
N ILE A 9 10.48 8.48 6.58
CA ILE A 9 9.55 8.26 5.47
C ILE A 9 8.28 7.69 6.11
N GLU A 10 7.18 8.42 5.95
CA GLU A 10 5.87 8.08 6.51
C GLU A 10 4.86 7.99 5.38
N LEU A 11 4.17 6.84 5.27
CA LEU A 11 3.01 6.69 4.40
C LEU A 11 1.74 7.12 5.16
N TYR A 12 0.96 8.00 4.56
CA TYR A 12 -0.25 8.56 5.20
C TYR A 12 -1.39 8.75 4.20
N ASP A 13 -2.58 9.05 4.72
CA ASP A 13 -3.81 9.27 3.93
C ASP A 13 -4.06 8.12 2.94
N LEU A 14 -3.97 6.88 3.45
CA LEU A 14 -4.28 5.67 2.70
C LEU A 14 -5.77 5.68 2.30
N ARG A 15 -6.04 5.52 1.02
CA ARG A 15 -7.38 5.59 0.44
C ARG A 15 -7.66 4.44 -0.49
N CYS A 16 -8.92 4.05 -0.56
CA CYS A 16 -9.47 3.17 -1.59
C CYS A 16 -10.58 3.95 -2.32
N GLU A 17 -10.50 4.05 -3.65
CA GLU A 17 -11.42 4.86 -4.47
C GLU A 17 -11.57 6.30 -3.97
N ASN A 18 -10.45 6.92 -3.56
CA ASN A 18 -10.37 8.25 -2.93
C ASN A 18 -11.11 8.41 -1.58
N LEU A 19 -11.63 7.32 -1.00
CA LEU A 19 -12.32 7.29 0.28
C LEU A 19 -11.42 6.75 1.40
N SER A 20 -11.62 7.24 2.62
CA SER A 20 -10.95 6.73 3.82
C SER A 20 -11.80 5.60 4.42
N ASN A 21 -11.22 4.40 4.56
CA ASN A 21 -11.85 3.20 5.12
C ASN A 21 -13.30 2.97 4.62
N PRO A 22 -13.53 2.92 3.29
CA PRO A 22 -14.87 2.79 2.75
C PRO A 22 -15.51 1.44 3.08
N ILE A 23 -16.84 1.44 3.11
CA ILE A 23 -17.69 0.26 3.24
C ILE A 23 -18.61 0.22 2.01
N GLY A 24 -18.79 -0.96 1.41
CA GLY A 24 -19.68 -1.13 0.26
C GLY A 24 -19.12 -0.58 -1.05
N ILE A 25 -17.86 -0.86 -1.35
CA ILE A 25 -17.28 -0.59 -2.67
C ILE A 25 -17.80 -1.66 -3.65
N ASP A 26 -18.57 -1.24 -4.65
CA ASP A 26 -19.09 -2.10 -5.72
C ASP A 26 -18.15 -2.16 -6.95
N GLU A 27 -17.05 -1.41 -6.93
CA GLU A 27 -16.04 -1.44 -7.98
C GLU A 27 -15.30 -2.78 -7.98
N LYS A 28 -15.20 -3.41 -9.16
CA LYS A 28 -14.58 -4.74 -9.31
C LYS A 28 -13.06 -4.66 -9.23
N ILE A 29 -12.51 -3.55 -9.68
CA ILE A 29 -11.07 -3.27 -9.70
C ILE A 29 -10.84 -2.01 -8.85
N PRO A 30 -10.98 -2.11 -7.51
CA PRO A 30 -10.78 -0.95 -6.66
C PRO A 30 -9.34 -0.45 -6.75
N ARG A 31 -9.14 0.85 -6.56
CA ARG A 31 -7.84 1.51 -6.70
C ARG A 31 -7.45 2.12 -5.38
N VAL A 32 -6.19 1.90 -5.01
CA VAL A 32 -5.64 2.42 -3.76
C VAL A 32 -4.72 3.61 -4.01
N SER A 33 -4.65 4.50 -3.04
CA SER A 33 -3.73 5.64 -3.06
C SER A 33 -3.08 5.83 -1.70
N TRP A 34 -1.86 6.34 -1.70
CA TRP A 34 -1.14 6.74 -0.50
C TRP A 34 -0.40 8.04 -0.74
N LYS A 35 -0.19 8.80 0.32
CA LYS A 35 0.71 9.96 0.31
C LYS A 35 1.97 9.64 1.07
N ILE A 36 3.04 10.34 0.71
CA ILE A 36 4.38 10.15 1.28
C ILE A 36 4.77 11.45 1.95
N LYS A 37 5.21 11.36 3.20
CA LYS A 37 5.76 12.48 3.97
C LYS A 37 7.19 12.12 4.34
N THR A 38 8.10 13.05 4.08
CA THR A 38 9.52 12.86 4.38
C THR A 38 10.21 14.20 4.58
N ASP A 39 11.30 14.17 5.34
CA ASP A 39 12.25 15.27 5.50
C ASP A 39 13.41 15.21 4.48
N GLU A 40 13.42 14.18 3.61
CA GLU A 40 14.38 14.06 2.52
C GLU A 40 14.12 15.05 1.38
N ASN A 41 15.12 15.85 1.04
CA ASN A 41 15.10 16.67 -0.17
C ASN A 41 15.19 15.79 -1.43
N ASN A 42 14.45 16.17 -2.47
CA ASN A 42 14.42 15.46 -3.76
C ASN A 42 14.01 13.99 -3.66
N PHE A 43 13.18 13.64 -2.67
CA PHE A 43 12.66 12.29 -2.53
C PHE A 43 11.82 11.87 -3.75
N ILE A 44 12.11 10.69 -4.29
CA ILE A 44 11.34 10.07 -5.35
C ILE A 44 11.12 8.59 -5.00
N GLN A 45 9.86 8.17 -4.91
CA GLN A 45 9.50 6.75 -4.89
C GLN A 45 9.91 6.12 -6.23
N LYS A 46 10.58 4.98 -6.17
CA LYS A 46 10.99 4.20 -7.34
C LYS A 46 10.19 2.92 -7.50
N SER A 47 9.80 2.30 -6.40
CA SER A 47 9.00 1.07 -6.41
C SER A 47 8.07 1.00 -5.21
N TYR A 48 7.07 0.14 -5.31
CA TYR A 48 6.13 -0.17 -4.25
C TYR A 48 5.82 -1.67 -4.19
N GLN A 49 5.27 -2.12 -3.07
CA GLN A 49 4.64 -3.43 -2.93
C GLN A 49 3.38 -3.28 -2.10
N ILE A 50 2.29 -3.83 -2.57
CA ILE A 50 1.01 -3.83 -1.89
C ILE A 50 0.64 -5.27 -1.54
N VAL A 51 0.25 -5.48 -0.29
CA VAL A 51 -0.28 -6.75 0.20
C VAL A 51 -1.72 -6.54 0.64
N TYR A 52 -2.61 -7.37 0.12
CA TYR A 52 -4.02 -7.41 0.51
C TYR A 52 -4.30 -8.66 1.33
N GLU A 53 -5.10 -8.48 2.37
CA GLU A 53 -5.59 -9.55 3.21
C GLU A 53 -7.11 -9.46 3.29
N SER A 54 -7.78 -10.60 3.47
CA SER A 54 -9.23 -10.63 3.57
C SER A 54 -9.76 -11.61 4.59
N VAL A 55 -11.01 -11.37 4.96
CA VAL A 55 -11.88 -12.27 5.71
C VAL A 55 -13.21 -12.37 4.96
N ILE A 56 -13.76 -13.58 4.87
CA ILE A 56 -15.04 -13.87 4.24
C ILE A 56 -16.08 -14.13 5.33
N GLY A 57 -17.21 -13.44 5.29
CA GLY A 57 -18.28 -13.59 6.28
C GLY A 57 -18.12 -12.66 7.49
N THR A 58 -18.94 -12.90 8.51
CA THR A 58 -19.04 -12.07 9.72
C THR A 58 -18.20 -12.57 10.90
N ASP A 59 -17.70 -13.80 10.79
CA ASP A 59 -17.05 -14.49 11.89
C ASP A 59 -15.55 -14.21 11.84
N ASN A 60 -14.93 -14.03 13.00
CA ASN A 60 -13.51 -13.70 13.21
C ASN A 60 -12.53 -14.81 12.77
N ASP A 61 -12.83 -15.52 11.67
CA ASP A 61 -11.87 -16.35 10.99
C ASP A 61 -10.74 -15.43 10.53
N GLY A 62 -9.53 -15.69 11.03
CA GLY A 62 -8.41 -14.76 10.94
C GLY A 62 -8.13 -14.24 9.53
N TRP A 63 -7.55 -13.03 9.46
CA TRP A 63 -7.11 -12.44 8.20
C TRP A 63 -6.20 -13.40 7.43
N SER A 64 -6.52 -13.58 6.15
CA SER A 64 -5.76 -14.42 5.23
C SER A 64 -5.17 -13.57 4.11
N ASN A 65 -3.95 -13.92 3.67
CA ASN A 65 -3.35 -13.27 2.50
C ASN A 65 -4.24 -13.50 1.27
N LEU A 66 -4.68 -12.43 0.65
CA LEU A 66 -5.50 -12.45 -0.56
C LEU A 66 -4.62 -12.31 -1.81
N TRP A 67 -3.72 -11.32 -1.78
CA TRP A 67 -2.84 -11.02 -2.91
C TRP A 67 -1.61 -10.23 -2.47
N ASP A 68 -0.51 -10.39 -3.21
CA ASP A 68 0.73 -9.65 -3.05
C ASP A 68 1.24 -9.22 -4.43
N SER A 69 1.48 -7.92 -4.63
CA SER A 69 1.99 -7.40 -5.89
C SER A 69 3.42 -7.82 -6.21
N GLY A 70 4.17 -8.29 -5.21
CA GLY A 70 5.62 -8.25 -5.24
C GLY A 70 6.14 -6.81 -5.34
N LYS A 71 7.45 -6.66 -5.52
CA LYS A 71 8.07 -5.35 -5.79
C LYS A 71 7.73 -4.92 -7.22
N VAL A 72 7.06 -3.79 -7.37
CA VAL A 72 6.69 -3.19 -8.65
C VAL A 72 7.54 -1.95 -8.88
N ASP A 73 8.34 -1.96 -9.96
CA ASP A 73 9.18 -0.82 -10.37
C ASP A 73 8.32 0.29 -10.98
N SER A 74 7.67 1.07 -10.11
CA SER A 74 6.87 2.22 -10.47
C SER A 74 6.84 3.27 -9.35
N ALA A 75 6.89 4.54 -9.75
CA ALA A 75 6.72 5.70 -8.88
C ALA A 75 5.24 6.02 -8.58
N GLN A 76 4.29 5.26 -9.15
CA GLN A 76 2.86 5.51 -8.99
C GLN A 76 2.43 5.31 -7.52
N ASN A 77 1.66 6.26 -7.00
CA ASN A 77 1.09 6.24 -5.65
C ASN A 77 -0.38 6.69 -5.60
N HIS A 78 -0.95 7.04 -6.76
CA HIS A 78 -2.32 7.48 -6.91
C HIS A 78 -3.09 6.51 -7.81
N LEU A 79 -4.27 6.13 -7.34
CA LEU A 79 -5.20 5.23 -8.03
C LEU A 79 -4.51 3.99 -8.62
N VAL A 80 -3.67 3.34 -7.81
CA VAL A 80 -3.01 2.08 -8.17
C VAL A 80 -4.05 0.97 -8.14
N GLU A 81 -4.23 0.31 -9.29
CA GLU A 81 -5.23 -0.75 -9.47
C GLU A 81 -4.93 -1.96 -8.59
N TYR A 82 -5.98 -2.44 -7.91
CA TYR A 82 -6.03 -3.79 -7.38
C TYR A 82 -5.93 -4.79 -8.53
N LYS A 83 -5.24 -5.91 -8.30
CA LYS A 83 -5.14 -7.01 -9.26
C LYS A 83 -5.74 -8.27 -8.67
N GLU A 84 -6.11 -9.20 -9.55
CA GLU A 84 -6.74 -10.49 -9.22
C GLU A 84 -6.18 -11.15 -7.94
N PRO A 85 -7.04 -11.80 -7.12
CA PRO A 85 -8.41 -12.20 -7.44
C PRO A 85 -9.45 -11.11 -7.15
N ASN A 86 -10.43 -10.90 -8.03
CA ASN A 86 -11.51 -9.92 -7.81
C ASN A 86 -12.19 -10.05 -6.43
N PRO A 87 -12.52 -8.94 -5.75
CA PRO A 87 -13.27 -8.97 -4.50
C PRO A 87 -14.62 -9.68 -4.66
N ILE A 88 -15.03 -10.42 -3.63
CA ILE A 88 -16.35 -11.06 -3.57
C ILE A 88 -17.32 -10.27 -2.68
N SER A 89 -18.61 -10.55 -2.80
CA SER A 89 -19.65 -9.90 -1.99
C SER A 89 -19.43 -10.13 -0.50
N MET A 90 -19.66 -9.08 0.31
CA MET A 90 -19.48 -9.08 1.77
C MET A 90 -18.06 -9.46 2.24
N GLN A 91 -17.06 -9.35 1.37
CA GLN A 91 -15.66 -9.57 1.75
C GLN A 91 -15.09 -8.32 2.41
N ARG A 92 -14.49 -8.49 3.59
CA ARG A 92 -13.68 -7.43 4.18
C ARG A 92 -12.25 -7.57 3.67
N ILE A 93 -11.74 -6.52 3.05
CA ILE A 93 -10.36 -6.47 2.55
C ILE A 93 -9.63 -5.35 3.29
N ARG A 94 -8.41 -5.64 3.74
CA ARG A 94 -7.44 -4.63 4.17
C ARG A 94 -6.23 -4.71 3.27
N TRP A 95 -5.48 -3.62 3.21
CA TRP A 95 -4.25 -3.57 2.46
C TRP A 95 -3.20 -2.79 3.22
N ARG A 96 -1.95 -3.12 2.93
CA ARG A 96 -0.76 -2.40 3.37
C ARG A 96 0.16 -2.19 2.19
N VAL A 97 0.92 -1.12 2.22
CA VAL A 97 1.88 -0.76 1.18
C VAL A 97 3.22 -0.47 1.82
N ARG A 98 4.28 -0.81 1.10
CA ARG A 98 5.64 -0.39 1.41
C ARG A 98 6.31 0.14 0.15
N ILE A 99 7.27 1.05 0.31
CA ILE A 99 7.90 1.73 -0.82
C ILE A 99 9.43 1.68 -0.73
N TRP A 100 10.08 1.88 -1.88
CA TRP A 100 11.51 2.14 -1.98
C TRP A 100 11.77 3.43 -2.74
N LYS A 101 12.79 4.16 -2.32
CA LYS A 101 13.25 5.39 -2.99
C LYS A 101 14.27 5.11 -4.09
N SER A 102 14.54 6.10 -4.93
CA SER A 102 15.44 5.93 -6.08
C SER A 102 16.92 5.71 -5.72
N ASP A 103 17.35 6.22 -4.57
CA ASP A 103 18.76 6.21 -4.12
C ASP A 103 19.08 5.09 -3.13
N ASP A 104 18.12 4.21 -2.85
CA ASP A 104 18.36 3.09 -1.95
C ASP A 104 19.08 1.96 -2.69
N ASN A 105 20.41 1.96 -2.60
CA ASN A 105 21.24 0.78 -2.86
C ASN A 105 21.03 -0.32 -1.80
N HIS A 106 20.18 -0.08 -0.80
CA HIS A 106 19.70 -1.11 0.12
C HIS A 106 18.25 -1.48 -0.23
N ASP A 107 17.97 -2.76 -0.36
CA ASP A 107 16.63 -3.30 -0.62
C ASP A 107 15.65 -3.12 0.57
N ASN A 108 15.92 -2.22 1.51
CA ASN A 108 15.11 -1.99 2.69
C ASN A 108 13.92 -1.08 2.37
N PRO A 109 12.67 -1.57 2.51
CA PRO A 109 11.49 -0.75 2.30
C PRO A 109 11.21 0.18 3.50
N SER A 110 10.49 1.28 3.25
CA SER A 110 9.78 2.05 4.28
C SER A 110 8.31 1.60 4.32
N GLU A 111 7.76 1.42 5.52
CA GLU A 111 6.37 0.99 5.77
C GLU A 111 5.49 2.13 6.30
#